data_AF-A0A1Z8ZUW5-F1
#
_entry.id   AF-A0A1Z8ZUW5-F1
#
_cell.length_a   1.000
_cell.length_b   1.000
_cell.length_c   1.000
_cell.angle_alpha   90.00
_cell.angle_beta   90.00
_cell.angle_gamma   90.00
#
_symmetry.space_group_name_H-M   'P 1'
#
loop_
_entity.id
_entity.type
_entity.pdbx_description
1 polymer ?
#
loop_
_entity_poly.entity_id
_entity_poly.type
_entity_poly.pdbx_seq_one_letter_code
_entity_poly.pdbx_strand_id
1 'polypeptide(L)'
;MIRIHENKTAALLTTSLRLGGMTANATPRQLEALTDFGYNLGLAFQVIDDILDVTQSTEQLGKTAGKDEAVDKATYPSILGLDKSKKEAARLTKKALAALSVFGKRAVHLEAIAHYLLDRDY
;
A
#
# COMPACT_ATOMS: atom_id res chain seq x y z
N MET A 1 -4.38 1.81 -18.29
CA MET A 1 -5.38 2.51 -17.46
C MET A 1 -5.21 2.25 -15.95
N ILE A 2 -4.84 1.03 -15.56
CA ILE A 2 -4.60 0.60 -14.15
C ILE A 2 -3.52 1.45 -13.43
N ARG A 3 -2.36 1.68 -14.07
CA ARG A 3 -1.28 2.57 -13.59
C ARG A 3 -1.70 4.01 -13.22
N ILE A 4 -2.82 4.53 -13.75
CA ILE A 4 -3.25 5.91 -13.45
C ILE A 4 -4.08 5.96 -12.15
N HIS A 5 -4.84 4.93 -11.82
CA HIS A 5 -5.61 4.90 -10.57
C HIS A 5 -4.74 4.46 -9.38
N GLU A 6 -3.87 3.47 -9.58
CA GLU A 6 -2.93 2.99 -8.56
C GLU A 6 -1.97 4.09 -8.08
N ASN A 7 -1.47 4.91 -9.00
CA ASN A 7 -0.60 6.03 -8.65
C ASN A 7 -1.34 7.17 -7.97
N LYS A 8 -2.68 7.29 -8.06
CA LYS A 8 -3.40 8.39 -7.38
C LYS A 8 -3.33 8.24 -5.86
N THR A 9 -3.54 7.03 -5.34
CA THR A 9 -3.51 6.77 -3.89
C THR A 9 -2.12 7.01 -3.34
N ALA A 10 -1.09 6.40 -3.96
CA ALA A 10 0.30 6.59 -3.55
C ALA A 10 0.77 8.04 -3.71
N ALA A 11 0.41 8.71 -4.82
CA ALA A 11 0.79 10.11 -5.05
C ALA A 11 0.09 11.05 -4.06
N LEU A 12 -1.17 10.83 -3.73
CA LEU A 12 -1.89 11.67 -2.77
C LEU A 12 -1.30 11.52 -1.36
N LEU A 13 -1.10 10.29 -0.89
CA LEU A 13 -0.42 10.00 0.38
C LEU A 13 0.96 10.66 0.44
N THR A 14 1.77 10.45 -0.59
CA THR A 14 3.10 11.03 -0.72
C THR A 14 3.05 12.56 -0.69
N THR A 15 2.11 13.17 -1.38
CA THR A 15 1.94 14.62 -1.41
C THR A 15 1.56 15.16 -0.03
N SER A 16 0.59 14.54 0.65
CA SER A 16 0.20 14.93 2.02
C SER A 16 1.36 14.85 3.00
N LEU A 17 2.16 13.78 2.94
CA LEU A 17 3.35 13.60 3.78
C LEU A 17 4.41 14.68 3.50
N ARG A 18 4.72 14.92 2.22
CA ARG A 18 5.71 15.94 1.82
C ARG A 18 5.26 17.34 2.22
N LEU A 19 3.97 17.69 2.05
CA LEU A 19 3.44 18.98 2.47
C LEU A 19 3.62 19.19 3.98
N GLY A 20 3.27 18.21 4.79
CA GLY A 20 3.52 18.27 6.25
C GLY A 20 5.00 18.42 6.59
N GLY A 21 5.88 17.68 5.89
CA GLY A 21 7.32 17.83 6.03
C GLY A 21 7.84 19.23 5.65
N MET A 22 7.34 19.81 4.56
CA MET A 22 7.72 21.16 4.10
C MET A 22 7.28 22.22 5.11
N THR A 23 6.05 22.14 5.63
CA THR A 23 5.57 23.05 6.69
C THR A 23 6.40 22.94 7.97
N ALA A 24 6.94 21.75 8.27
CA ALA A 24 7.82 21.52 9.42
C ALA A 24 9.31 21.83 9.15
N ASN A 25 9.66 22.44 8.02
CA ASN A 25 11.04 22.70 7.59
C ASN A 25 11.92 21.43 7.57
N ALA A 26 11.34 20.30 7.13
CA ALA A 26 12.08 19.06 6.97
C ALA A 26 13.24 19.23 6.00
N THR A 27 14.38 18.65 6.35
CA THR A 27 15.57 18.61 5.47
C THR A 27 15.28 17.87 4.16
N PRO A 28 16.07 18.08 3.08
CA PRO A 28 15.92 17.33 1.84
C PRO A 28 15.88 15.81 2.04
N ARG A 29 16.77 15.28 2.90
CA ARG A 29 16.83 13.86 3.26
C ARG A 29 15.55 13.36 3.93
N GLN A 30 14.93 14.17 4.78
CA GLN A 30 13.65 13.84 5.43
C GLN A 30 12.49 13.89 4.44
N LEU A 31 12.48 14.85 3.51
CA LEU A 31 11.46 14.91 2.46
C LEU A 31 11.54 13.72 1.51
N GLU A 32 12.75 13.26 1.18
CA GLU A 32 12.98 12.04 0.41
C GLU A 32 12.50 10.79 1.16
N ALA A 33 12.83 10.67 2.45
CA ALA A 33 12.30 9.61 3.30
C ALA A 33 10.76 9.59 3.35
N LEU A 34 10.11 10.76 3.41
CA LEU A 34 8.64 10.87 3.36
C LEU A 34 8.08 10.48 1.99
N THR A 35 8.79 10.79 0.90
CA THR A 35 8.44 10.30 -0.45
C THR A 35 8.46 8.79 -0.51
N ASP A 36 9.57 8.19 -0.09
CA ASP A 36 9.77 6.74 -0.13
C ASP A 36 8.75 6.03 0.75
N PHE A 37 8.49 6.57 1.95
CA PHE A 37 7.47 6.06 2.84
C PHE A 37 6.08 6.10 2.18
N GLY A 38 5.64 7.26 1.71
CA GLY A 38 4.32 7.44 1.11
C GLY A 38 4.10 6.59 -0.14
N TYR A 39 5.12 6.49 -0.99
CA TYR A 39 5.06 5.70 -2.22
C TYR A 39 4.93 4.20 -1.93
N ASN A 40 5.82 3.65 -1.09
CA ASN A 40 5.79 2.22 -0.75
C ASN A 40 4.54 1.86 0.07
N LEU A 41 4.08 2.73 0.97
CA LEU A 41 2.85 2.52 1.73
C LEU A 41 1.62 2.50 0.82
N GLY A 42 1.51 3.45 -0.11
CA GLY A 42 0.40 3.50 -1.07
C GLY A 42 0.37 2.28 -2.00
N LEU A 43 1.53 1.78 -2.42
CA LEU A 43 1.60 0.53 -3.18
C LEU A 43 1.20 -0.67 -2.32
N ALA A 44 1.73 -0.79 -1.09
CA ALA A 44 1.38 -1.88 -0.18
C ALA A 44 -0.13 -1.93 0.08
N PHE A 45 -0.74 -0.76 0.29
CA PHE A 45 -2.17 -0.61 0.46
C PHE A 45 -2.95 -1.18 -0.72
N GLN A 46 -2.58 -0.85 -1.96
CA GLN A 46 -3.25 -1.38 -3.15
C GLN A 46 -3.12 -2.90 -3.28
N VAL A 47 -1.94 -3.45 -2.99
CA VAL A 47 -1.75 -4.91 -3.04
C VAL A 47 -2.64 -5.62 -2.01
N ILE A 48 -2.79 -5.05 -0.82
CA ILE A 48 -3.65 -5.61 0.24
C ILE A 48 -5.13 -5.49 -0.15
N ASP A 49 -5.54 -4.33 -0.69
CA ASP A 49 -6.92 -4.11 -1.18
C ASP A 49 -7.29 -5.15 -2.26
N ASP A 50 -6.41 -5.36 -3.25
CA ASP A 50 -6.59 -6.38 -4.28
C ASP A 50 -6.66 -7.81 -3.71
N ILE A 51 -5.89 -8.11 -2.66
CA ILE A 51 -5.94 -9.41 -1.97
C ILE A 51 -7.28 -9.59 -1.28
N LEU A 52 -7.74 -8.58 -0.54
CA LEU A 52 -9.01 -8.59 0.19
C LEU A 52 -10.19 -8.77 -0.76
N ASP A 53 -10.22 -8.03 -1.87
CA ASP A 53 -11.26 -8.13 -2.90
C ASP A 53 -11.41 -9.58 -3.41
N VAL A 54 -10.29 -10.26 -3.67
CA VAL A 54 -10.30 -11.64 -4.19
C VAL A 54 -10.69 -12.65 -3.10
N THR A 55 -10.18 -12.51 -1.88
CA THR A 55 -10.46 -13.45 -0.78
C THR A 55 -11.90 -13.35 -0.29
N GLN A 56 -12.40 -12.13 -0.09
CA GLN A 56 -13.78 -11.90 0.35
C GLN A 56 -14.79 -12.34 -0.72
N SER A 57 -14.52 -12.09 -2.01
CA SER A 57 -15.37 -12.60 -3.09
C SER A 57 -15.45 -14.12 -3.06
N THR A 58 -14.33 -14.81 -2.79
CA THR A 58 -14.29 -16.28 -2.74
C THR A 58 -15.10 -16.85 -1.57
N GLU A 59 -15.06 -16.19 -0.41
CA GLU A 59 -15.81 -16.59 0.79
C GLU A 59 -17.32 -16.30 0.65
N GLN A 60 -17.67 -15.13 0.12
CA GLN A 60 -19.07 -14.71 -0.09
C GLN A 60 -19.76 -15.52 -1.21
N LEU A 61 -19.02 -15.94 -2.24
CA LEU A 61 -19.56 -16.75 -3.34
C LEU A 61 -19.69 -18.24 -3.03
N GLY A 62 -19.35 -18.68 -1.81
CA GLY A 62 -19.72 -19.98 -1.24
C GLY A 62 -19.76 -21.15 -2.24
N LYS A 63 -18.61 -21.73 -2.58
CA LYS A 63 -18.47 -22.88 -3.51
C LYS A 63 -18.98 -22.58 -4.93
N THR A 64 -18.14 -21.95 -5.73
CA THR A 64 -17.60 -22.41 -7.03
C THR A 64 -17.07 -21.15 -7.71
N ALA A 65 -15.77 -20.87 -7.60
CA ALA A 65 -15.10 -19.82 -8.37
C ALA A 65 -14.98 -20.25 -9.84
N GLY A 66 -16.12 -20.38 -10.50
CA GLY A 66 -16.25 -21.02 -11.81
C GLY A 66 -17.52 -20.56 -12.50
N LYS A 67 -17.62 -19.25 -12.70
CA LYS A 67 -18.41 -18.56 -13.74
C LYS A 67 -18.37 -17.07 -13.42
N ASP A 68 -17.28 -16.45 -13.84
CA ASP A 68 -17.19 -15.08 -14.38
C ASP A 68 -15.71 -14.65 -14.32
N GLU A 69 -14.87 -15.36 -15.07
CA GLU A 69 -13.56 -14.87 -15.51
C GLU A 69 -13.79 -13.74 -16.53
N ALA A 70 -14.30 -12.59 -16.06
CA ALA A 70 -14.47 -11.41 -16.91
C ALA A 70 -14.55 -10.13 -16.08
N VAL A 71 -13.60 -9.93 -15.17
CA VAL A 71 -13.22 -8.56 -14.83
C VAL A 71 -11.83 -8.34 -15.38
N ASP A 72 -11.77 -7.58 -16.46
CA ASP A 72 -10.59 -7.11 -17.20
C ASP A 72 -9.69 -6.17 -16.35
N LYS A 73 -9.72 -6.32 -15.02
CA LYS A 73 -8.81 -5.67 -14.07
C LYS A 73 -7.65 -6.61 -13.82
N ALA A 74 -6.49 -6.24 -14.32
CA ALA A 74 -5.23 -6.85 -13.91
C ALA A 74 -4.93 -6.43 -12.45
N THR A 75 -5.27 -7.29 -11.49
CA THR A 75 -5.01 -7.13 -10.05
C THR A 75 -3.74 -7.89 -9.67
N TYR A 76 -3.14 -7.56 -8.52
CA TYR A 76 -1.93 -8.25 -8.07
C TYR A 76 -2.11 -9.78 -7.97
N PRO A 77 -3.18 -10.32 -7.34
CA PRO A 77 -3.42 -11.76 -7.28
C PRO A 77 -3.62 -12.41 -8.66
N SER A 78 -4.25 -11.74 -9.63
CA SER A 78 -4.47 -12.34 -10.96
C SER A 78 -3.18 -12.41 -11.79
N ILE A 79 -2.23 -11.50 -11.57
CA ILE A 79 -0.94 -11.47 -12.27
C ILE A 79 0.12 -12.35 -11.58
N LEU A 80 0.25 -12.24 -10.25
CA LEU A 80 1.34 -12.85 -9.48
C LEU A 80 0.93 -14.14 -8.75
N GLY A 81 -0.36 -14.34 -8.53
CA GLY A 81 -0.90 -15.34 -7.60
C GLY A 81 -0.91 -14.84 -6.15
N LEU A 82 -1.88 -15.30 -5.37
CA LEU A 82 -2.18 -14.83 -4.01
C LEU A 82 -0.96 -14.82 -3.07
N ASP A 83 -0.18 -15.91 -3.04
CA ASP A 83 0.99 -16.02 -2.15
C ASP A 83 2.09 -15.02 -2.51
N LYS A 84 2.30 -14.77 -3.80
CA LYS A 84 3.30 -13.78 -4.24
C LYS A 84 2.82 -12.37 -3.95
N SER A 85 1.53 -12.08 -4.12
CA SER A 85 0.94 -10.80 -3.73
C SER A 85 1.11 -10.52 -2.24
N LYS A 86 0.87 -11.52 -1.36
CA LYS A 86 1.12 -11.38 0.09
C LYS A 86 2.58 -11.08 0.41
N LYS A 87 3.53 -11.76 -0.26
CA LYS A 87 4.96 -11.48 -0.11
C LYS A 87 5.33 -10.09 -0.60
N GLU A 88 4.72 -9.63 -1.69
CA GLU A 88 4.96 -8.30 -2.24
C GLU A 88 4.43 -7.20 -1.33
N ALA A 89 3.22 -7.36 -0.77
CA ALA A 89 2.69 -6.48 0.25
C ALA A 89 3.65 -6.37 1.45
N ALA A 90 4.08 -7.51 2.01
CA ALA A 90 5.05 -7.51 3.12
C ALA A 90 6.38 -6.82 2.77
N ARG A 91 6.87 -7.01 1.53
CA ARG A 91 8.09 -6.39 1.03
C ARG A 91 7.94 -4.86 0.93
N LEU A 92 6.82 -4.38 0.42
CA LEU A 92 6.52 -2.95 0.29
C LEU A 92 6.33 -2.29 1.66
N THR A 93 5.60 -2.95 2.57
CA THR A 93 5.46 -2.51 3.98
C THR A 93 6.81 -2.33 4.65
N LYS A 94 7.70 -3.32 4.53
CA LYS A 94 9.05 -3.23 5.10
C LYS A 94 9.84 -2.07 4.51
N LYS A 95 9.74 -1.81 3.20
CA LYS A 95 10.40 -0.66 2.57
C LYS A 95 9.84 0.67 3.07
N ALA A 96 8.52 0.78 3.22
CA ALA A 96 7.89 1.97 3.76
C ALA A 96 8.41 2.27 5.17
N LEU A 97 8.33 1.31 6.09
CA LEU A 97 8.80 1.49 7.47
C LEU A 97 10.30 1.79 7.55
N ALA A 98 11.13 1.14 6.73
CA ALA A 98 12.56 1.41 6.69
C ALA A 98 12.90 2.86 6.26
N ALA A 99 12.09 3.45 5.38
CA ALA A 99 12.27 4.84 4.95
C ALA A 99 12.12 5.83 6.13
N LEU A 100 11.31 5.48 7.14
CA LEU A 100 11.10 6.33 8.32
C LEU A 100 12.27 6.34 9.31
N SER A 101 13.28 5.48 9.12
CA SER A 101 14.43 5.37 10.03
C SER A 101 15.14 6.70 10.31
N VAL A 102 15.13 7.65 9.37
CA VAL A 102 15.76 8.97 9.53
C VAL A 102 15.09 9.84 10.61
N PHE A 103 13.85 9.53 10.97
CA PHE A 103 13.09 10.25 12.00
C PHE A 103 13.29 9.66 13.40
N GLY A 104 13.83 8.44 13.51
CA GLY A 104 13.98 7.72 14.78
C GLY A 104 12.67 7.62 15.54
N LYS A 105 12.69 7.86 16.86
CA LYS A 105 11.49 7.79 17.73
C LYS A 105 10.34 8.72 17.31
N ARG A 106 10.61 9.75 16.50
CA ARG A 106 9.58 10.67 15.99
C ARG A 106 8.71 10.05 14.90
N ALA A 107 9.13 8.90 14.33
CA ALA A 107 8.37 8.17 13.32
C ALA A 107 7.11 7.47 13.86
N VAL A 108 6.97 7.33 15.18
CA VAL A 108 5.97 6.46 15.82
C VAL A 108 4.54 6.65 15.30
N HIS A 109 4.12 7.89 15.02
CA HIS A 109 2.79 8.14 14.49
C HIS A 109 2.62 7.72 13.03
N LEU A 110 3.66 7.88 12.21
CA LEU A 110 3.66 7.43 10.82
C LEU A 110 3.71 5.89 10.73
N GLU A 111 4.49 5.26 11.62
CA GLU A 111 4.52 3.80 11.78
C GLU A 111 3.14 3.27 12.18
N ALA A 112 2.48 3.89 13.16
CA ALA A 112 1.14 3.51 13.59
C ALA A 112 0.10 3.64 12.45
N ILE A 113 0.17 4.71 11.65
CA ILE A 113 -0.69 4.89 10.47
C ILE A 113 -0.42 3.79 9.43
N ALA A 114 0.86 3.45 9.18
CA ALA A 114 1.20 2.38 8.26
C ALA A 114 0.62 1.05 8.72
N HIS A 115 0.80 0.69 10.00
CA HIS A 115 0.21 -0.52 10.55
C HIS A 115 -1.32 -0.52 10.44
N TYR A 116 -1.99 0.57 10.83
CA TYR A 116 -3.44 0.69 10.72
C TYR A 116 -3.97 0.54 9.29
N LEU A 117 -3.26 1.09 8.30
CA LEU A 117 -3.67 1.01 6.91
C LEU A 117 -3.46 -0.38 6.30
N LEU A 118 -2.56 -1.18 6.86
CA LEU A 118 -2.13 -2.45 6.31
C LEU A 118 -2.69 -3.66 7.07
N ASP A 119 -2.95 -3.54 8.37
CA ASP A 119 -3.67 -4.53 9.19
C ASP A 119 -5.19 -4.35 9.04
N ARG A 120 -5.66 -4.49 7.80
CA ARG A 120 -7.10 -4.45 7.49
C ARG A 120 -7.70 -5.84 7.64
N ASP A 121 -8.22 -6.13 8.83
CA ASP A 121 -9.14 -7.25 9.06
C ASP A 121 -10.58 -6.79 8.77
N TYR A 122 -11.20 -7.36 7.74
CA TYR A 122 -12.65 -7.29 7.51
C TYR A 122 -13.16 -8.67 7.10
#